data_AF-A0A832U9S6-F1
#
_entry.id   AF-A0A832U9S6-F1
#
_cell.length_a   1.000
_cell.length_b   1.000
_cell.length_c   1.000
_cell.angle_alpha   90.00
_cell.angle_beta   90.00
_cell.angle_gamma   90.00
#
_symmetry.space_group_name_H-M   'P 1'
#
loop_
_entity.id
_entity.type
_entity.pdbx_description
1 polymer ?
#
loop_
_entity_poly.entity_id
_entity_poly.type
_entity_poly.pdbx_seq_one_letter_code
_entity_poly.pdbx_strand_id
1 'polypeptide(L)'
;MEKFLDTYIGQMRGQFPGFPLETAHEIASAFIQFKFGLYENAVRECTHAIDLIPDSQPNAALKKALAIVRANAESRNNSQVASDLLIGFTEPERAYVAIDLPKDQIGDRATLELDNAIVFIYVVALITSSEDEEALLEHRRSIVRMLADYKTALGLH
;
A
#
# COMPACT_ATOMS: atom_id res chain seq x y z
N MET A 1 6.62 -2.83 -16.55
CA MET A 1 6.18 -2.55 -15.18
C MET A 1 7.30 -2.68 -14.15
N GLU A 2 8.26 -3.60 -14.28
CA GLU A 2 9.45 -3.63 -13.39
C GLU A 2 10.15 -2.27 -13.26
N LYS A 3 10.57 -1.68 -14.39
CA LYS A 3 11.19 -0.34 -14.42
C LYS A 3 10.31 0.77 -13.83
N PHE A 4 8.99 0.63 -13.95
CA PHE A 4 8.04 1.58 -13.38
C PHE A 4 8.05 1.47 -11.85
N LEU A 5 7.97 0.25 -11.32
CA LEU A 5 8.08 -0.03 -9.89
C LEU A 5 9.44 0.44 -9.33
N ASP A 6 10.54 0.19 -10.03
CA ASP A 6 11.87 0.67 -9.62
C ASP A 6 11.94 2.20 -9.56
N THR A 7 11.34 2.88 -10.53
CA THR A 7 11.26 4.34 -10.56
C THR A 7 10.46 4.86 -9.36
N TYR A 8 9.31 4.24 -9.08
CA TYR A 8 8.47 4.60 -7.95
C TYR A 8 9.15 4.33 -6.60
N ILE A 9 9.83 3.19 -6.43
CA ILE A 9 10.67 2.90 -5.26
C ILE A 9 11.74 3.99 -5.08
N GLY A 10 12.40 4.39 -6.17
CA GLY A 10 13.41 5.46 -6.14
C GLY A 10 12.85 6.81 -5.67
N GLN A 11 11.65 7.18 -6.14
CA GLN A 11 10.96 8.40 -5.71
C GLN A 11 10.59 8.35 -4.22
N MET A 12 10.03 7.23 -3.76
CA MET A 12 9.60 7.08 -2.37
C MET A 12 10.78 7.00 -1.38
N ARG A 13 11.93 6.47 -1.79
CA ARG A 13 13.13 6.37 -0.93
C ARG A 13 13.57 7.71 -0.36
N GLY A 14 13.40 8.81 -1.10
CA GLY A 14 13.70 10.16 -0.61
C GLY A 14 12.70 10.69 0.42
N GLN A 15 11.48 10.15 0.46
CA GLN A 15 10.40 10.57 1.37
C GLN A 15 10.39 9.76 2.68
N PHE A 16 10.97 8.56 2.66
CA PHE A 16 11.00 7.63 3.79
C PHE A 16 12.46 7.27 4.15
N PRO A 17 13.15 8.14 4.90
CA PRO A 17 14.57 7.93 5.24
C PRO A 17 14.81 6.75 6.19
N GLY A 18 13.75 6.23 6.81
CA GLY A 18 13.79 5.08 7.72
C GLY A 18 12.75 5.22 8.83
N PHE A 19 12.48 4.11 9.50
CA PHE A 19 11.70 4.06 10.73
C PHE A 19 12.50 3.32 11.81
N PRO A 20 12.15 3.45 13.10
CA PRO A 20 12.58 2.48 14.10
C PRO A 20 12.25 1.05 13.65
N LEU A 21 13.10 0.09 14.01
CA LEU A 21 13.01 -1.28 13.54
C LEU A 21 11.62 -1.89 13.75
N GLU A 22 11.06 -1.74 14.95
CA GLU A 22 9.73 -2.21 15.30
C GLU A 22 8.64 -1.62 14.40
N THR A 23 8.68 -0.31 14.15
CA THR A 23 7.72 0.35 13.25
C THR A 23 7.85 -0.14 11.81
N ALA A 24 9.08 -0.33 11.32
CA ALA A 24 9.32 -0.85 9.98
C ALA A 24 8.79 -2.28 9.83
N HIS A 25 9.01 -3.12 10.86
CA HIS A 25 8.50 -4.48 10.91
C HIS A 25 6.98 -4.53 10.92
N GLU A 26 6.31 -3.70 11.73
CA GLU A 26 4.84 -3.64 11.79
C GLU A 26 4.23 -3.25 10.42
N ILE A 27 4.86 -2.33 9.68
CA ILE A 27 4.44 -1.97 8.32
C ILE A 27 4.58 -3.17 7.37
N ALA A 28 5.71 -3.88 7.42
CA ALA A 28 5.95 -5.06 6.60
C ALA A 28 4.98 -6.21 6.95
N SER A 29 4.79 -6.48 8.24
CA SER A 29 3.87 -7.48 8.78
C SER A 29 2.44 -7.20 8.30
N ALA A 30 1.95 -5.96 8.41
CA ALA A 30 0.64 -5.57 7.91
C ALA A 30 0.43 -5.94 6.42
N PHE A 31 1.41 -5.66 5.58
CA PHE A 31 1.39 -6.06 4.17
C PHE A 31 1.37 -7.59 4.01
N ILE A 32 2.29 -8.28 4.65
CA ILE A 32 2.48 -9.74 4.54
C ILE A 32 1.20 -10.46 4.98
N GLN A 33 0.67 -10.15 6.17
CA GLN A 33 -0.55 -10.75 6.70
C GLN A 33 -1.74 -10.56 5.75
N PHE A 34 -1.90 -9.36 5.18
CA PHE A 34 -2.95 -9.10 4.21
C PHE A 34 -2.78 -9.92 2.93
N LYS A 35 -1.55 -10.01 2.40
CA LYS A 35 -1.24 -10.78 1.19
C LYS A 35 -1.48 -12.28 1.35
N PHE A 36 -1.26 -12.82 2.55
CA PHE A 36 -1.55 -14.22 2.88
C PHE A 36 -3.02 -14.47 3.25
N GLY A 37 -3.87 -13.44 3.28
CA GLY A 37 -5.29 -13.57 3.63
C GLY A 37 -5.55 -13.78 5.12
N LEU A 38 -4.56 -13.50 5.98
CA LEU A 38 -4.68 -13.53 7.43
C LEU A 38 -5.29 -12.21 7.91
N TYR A 39 -6.57 -12.01 7.60
CA TYR A 39 -7.21 -10.70 7.71
C TYR A 39 -7.31 -10.17 9.14
N GLU A 40 -7.64 -11.01 10.13
CA GLU A 40 -7.64 -10.59 11.55
C GLU A 40 -6.26 -10.06 11.99
N ASN A 41 -5.18 -10.75 11.60
CA ASN A 41 -3.82 -10.28 11.87
C ASN A 41 -3.56 -8.96 11.14
N ALA A 42 -3.86 -8.88 9.84
CA ALA A 42 -3.65 -7.66 9.06
C ALA A 42 -4.33 -6.44 9.69
N VAL A 43 -5.53 -6.61 10.28
CA VAL A 43 -6.22 -5.54 11.00
C VAL A 43 -5.42 -5.04 12.21
N ARG A 44 -4.92 -5.98 13.01
CA ARG A 44 -4.12 -5.69 14.20
C ARG A 44 -2.81 -4.98 13.83
N GLU A 45 -2.04 -5.54 12.90
CA GLU A 45 -0.75 -4.97 12.48
C GLU A 45 -0.93 -3.60 11.82
N CYS A 46 -1.96 -3.41 10.98
CA CYS A 46 -2.26 -2.08 10.43
C CYS A 46 -2.57 -1.06 11.54
N THR A 47 -3.28 -1.47 12.59
CA THR A 47 -3.62 -0.58 13.71
C THR A 47 -2.37 -0.18 14.48
N HIS A 48 -1.52 -1.14 14.83
CA HIS A 48 -0.25 -0.87 15.50
C HIS A 48 0.67 0.02 14.67
N ALA A 49 0.85 -0.29 13.39
CA ALA A 49 1.67 0.51 12.48
C ALA A 49 1.18 1.97 12.42
N ILE A 50 -0.14 2.19 12.30
CA ILE A 50 -0.72 3.55 12.27
C ILE A 50 -0.39 4.35 13.54
N ASP A 51 -0.44 3.71 14.71
CA ASP A 51 -0.16 4.35 15.99
C ASP A 51 1.32 4.67 16.18
N LEU A 52 2.22 3.86 15.61
CA LEU A 52 3.68 4.03 15.72
C LEU A 52 4.24 5.04 14.72
N ILE A 53 3.64 5.19 13.54
CA ILE A 53 4.16 6.09 12.50
C ILE A 53 4.05 7.55 12.96
N PRO A 54 5.14 8.34 12.96
CA PRO A 54 5.10 9.75 13.34
C PRO A 54 4.38 10.60 12.30
N ASP A 55 3.84 11.76 12.71
CA ASP A 55 3.11 12.64 11.80
C ASP A 55 4.05 13.41 10.86
N SER A 56 3.76 13.32 9.56
CA SER A 56 4.33 14.12 8.47
C SER A 56 3.42 13.98 7.24
N GLN A 57 3.64 14.77 6.19
CA GLN A 57 2.85 14.64 4.95
C GLN A 57 2.99 13.25 4.28
N PRO A 58 4.21 12.71 4.02
CA PRO A 58 4.37 11.35 3.52
C PRO A 58 3.75 10.29 4.43
N ASN A 59 3.90 10.47 5.74
CA ASN A 59 3.38 9.52 6.73
C ASN A 59 1.85 9.57 6.84
N ALA A 60 1.21 10.72 6.59
CA ALA A 60 -0.24 10.81 6.51
C ALA A 60 -0.78 9.93 5.37
N ALA A 61 -0.13 9.98 4.20
CA ALA A 61 -0.47 9.10 3.09
C ALA A 61 -0.22 7.61 3.42
N LEU A 62 0.89 7.29 4.12
CA LEU A 62 1.15 5.91 4.55
C LEU A 62 0.09 5.41 5.56
N LYS A 63 -0.27 6.23 6.56
CA LYS A 63 -1.36 5.94 7.49
C LYS A 63 -2.68 5.75 6.76
N LYS A 64 -2.94 6.54 5.71
CA LYS A 64 -4.12 6.37 4.85
C LYS A 64 -4.11 5.01 4.14
N ALA A 65 -2.98 4.62 3.56
CA ALA A 65 -2.83 3.33 2.91
C ALA A 65 -3.10 2.17 3.89
N LEU A 66 -2.50 2.22 5.08
CA LEU A 66 -2.74 1.22 6.14
C LEU A 66 -4.22 1.19 6.57
N ALA A 67 -4.88 2.34 6.66
CA ALA A 67 -6.30 2.40 6.98
C ALA A 67 -7.20 1.78 5.90
N ILE A 68 -6.88 1.96 4.61
CA ILE A 68 -7.58 1.34 3.48
C ILE A 68 -7.43 -0.19 3.53
N VAL A 69 -6.21 -0.68 3.76
CA VAL A 69 -5.93 -2.12 3.89
C VAL A 69 -6.61 -2.70 5.13
N ARG A 70 -6.55 -2.01 6.28
CA ARG A 70 -7.24 -2.41 7.51
C ARG A 70 -8.73 -2.58 7.27
N ALA A 71 -9.39 -1.58 6.71
CA ALA A 71 -10.83 -1.63 6.50
C ALA A 71 -11.22 -2.74 5.51
N ASN A 72 -10.43 -2.97 4.46
CA ASN A 72 -10.61 -4.11 3.57
C ASN A 72 -10.42 -5.45 4.26
N ALA A 73 -9.42 -5.57 5.15
CA ALA A 73 -9.20 -6.76 5.94
C ALA A 73 -10.36 -7.01 6.91
N GLU A 74 -10.85 -5.99 7.60
CA GLU A 74 -12.03 -6.06 8.48
C GLU A 74 -13.26 -6.56 7.71
N SER A 75 -13.56 -5.96 6.55
CA SER A 75 -14.69 -6.41 5.72
C SER A 75 -14.56 -7.86 5.30
N ARG A 76 -13.37 -8.29 4.84
CA ARG A 76 -13.14 -9.68 4.43
C ARG A 76 -13.21 -10.67 5.59
N ASN A 77 -12.68 -10.30 6.77
CA ASN A 77 -12.78 -11.11 7.98
C ASN A 77 -14.24 -11.31 8.40
N ASN A 78 -15.07 -10.28 8.23
CA ASN A 78 -16.49 -10.29 8.57
C ASN A 78 -17.39 -10.79 7.43
N SER A 79 -16.83 -11.30 6.32
CA SER A 79 -17.59 -11.71 5.11
C SER A 79 -18.51 -10.62 4.55
N GLN A 80 -18.14 -9.36 4.70
CA GLN A 80 -18.85 -8.19 4.17
C GLN A 80 -18.35 -7.81 2.78
N VAL A 81 -19.22 -7.22 1.96
CA VAL A 81 -18.86 -6.72 0.63
C VAL A 81 -18.06 -5.42 0.80
N ALA A 82 -16.87 -5.34 0.20
CA ALA A 82 -15.96 -4.20 0.31
C ALA A 82 -16.48 -2.90 -0.33
N SER A 83 -17.61 -2.94 -1.05
CA SER A 83 -18.21 -1.82 -1.79
C SER A 83 -18.67 -0.64 -0.91
N ASP A 84 -18.72 -0.82 0.42
CA ASP A 84 -19.14 0.21 1.38
C ASP A 84 -17.96 1.00 1.96
N LEU A 85 -16.72 0.71 1.56
CA LEU A 85 -15.52 1.35 2.11
C LEU A 85 -15.31 2.74 1.50
N LEU A 86 -15.72 3.78 2.22
CA LEU A 86 -15.56 5.20 1.85
C LEU A 86 -14.14 5.77 2.07
N ILE A 87 -13.16 4.92 2.40
CA ILE A 87 -11.79 5.37 2.69
C ILE A 87 -10.98 5.37 1.40
N GLY A 88 -10.42 6.52 1.04
CA GLY A 88 -9.51 6.68 -0.09
C GLY A 88 -8.52 7.82 0.13
N PHE A 89 -7.51 7.90 -0.73
CA PHE A 89 -6.52 8.97 -0.74
C PHE A 89 -7.15 10.30 -1.13
N THR A 90 -6.86 11.33 -0.35
CA THR A 90 -7.20 12.74 -0.60
C THR A 90 -6.22 13.38 -1.58
N GLU A 91 -6.53 14.59 -2.06
CA GLU A 91 -5.71 15.28 -3.07
C GLU A 91 -4.23 15.43 -2.67
N PRO A 92 -3.87 15.84 -1.44
CA PRO A 92 -2.46 15.91 -1.04
C PRO A 92 -1.78 14.54 -1.01
N GLU A 93 -2.53 13.49 -0.66
CA GLU A 93 -2.01 12.12 -0.53
C GLU A 93 -1.79 11.46 -1.90
N ARG A 94 -2.45 11.96 -2.98
CA ARG A 94 -2.26 11.48 -4.35
C ARG A 94 -0.81 11.62 -4.84
N ALA A 95 -0.06 12.58 -4.32
CA ALA A 95 1.36 12.75 -4.67
C ALA A 95 2.23 11.52 -4.33
N TYR A 96 1.71 10.60 -3.50
CA TYR A 96 2.42 9.41 -3.04
C TYR A 96 1.90 8.11 -3.68
N VAL A 97 0.79 8.12 -4.41
CA VAL A 97 0.23 6.90 -5.00
C VAL A 97 0.96 6.52 -6.29
N ALA A 98 1.04 5.22 -6.59
CA ALA A 98 1.70 4.74 -7.81
C ALA A 98 0.82 4.92 -9.06
N ILE A 99 -0.50 4.78 -8.91
CA ILE A 99 -1.47 4.79 -9.99
C ILE A 99 -2.40 6.00 -9.78
N ASP A 100 -2.10 7.10 -10.45
CA ASP A 100 -2.95 8.28 -10.46
C ASP A 100 -3.62 8.44 -11.83
N LEU A 101 -4.93 8.15 -11.88
CA LEU A 101 -5.71 8.14 -13.10
C LEU A 101 -6.81 9.21 -13.06
N PRO A 102 -7.10 9.86 -14.20
CA PRO A 102 -8.28 10.72 -14.35
C PRO A 102 -9.57 9.97 -13.99
N LYS A 103 -10.53 10.67 -13.37
CA LYS A 103 -11.78 10.06 -12.86
C LYS A 103 -12.58 9.30 -13.91
N ASP A 104 -12.54 9.75 -15.16
CA ASP A 104 -13.21 9.15 -16.32
C ASP A 104 -12.58 7.83 -16.78
N GLN A 105 -11.36 7.52 -16.32
CA GLN A 105 -10.65 6.26 -16.62
C GLN A 105 -10.72 5.25 -15.46
N ILE A 106 -11.39 5.60 -14.36
CA ILE A 106 -11.52 4.73 -13.19
C ILE A 106 -12.78 3.89 -13.34
N GLY A 107 -12.61 2.58 -13.58
CA GLY A 107 -13.73 1.63 -13.61
C GLY A 107 -14.32 1.38 -12.22
N ASP A 108 -13.45 1.06 -11.24
CA ASP A 108 -13.83 0.89 -9.84
C ASP A 108 -12.85 1.65 -8.95
N ARG A 109 -13.37 2.66 -8.25
CA ARG A 109 -12.57 3.50 -7.35
C ARG A 109 -12.08 2.70 -6.15
N ALA A 110 -12.91 1.86 -5.54
CA ALA A 110 -12.53 1.14 -4.31
C ALA A 110 -11.37 0.17 -4.58
N THR A 111 -11.42 -0.54 -5.72
CA THR A 111 -10.34 -1.40 -6.17
C THR A 111 -9.05 -0.61 -6.42
N LEU A 112 -9.12 0.53 -7.11
CA LEU A 112 -7.95 1.38 -7.36
C LEU A 112 -7.32 1.90 -6.06
N GLU A 113 -8.13 2.32 -5.09
CA GLU A 113 -7.62 2.78 -3.79
C GLU A 113 -6.91 1.67 -3.02
N LEU A 114 -7.48 0.46 -3.01
CA LEU A 114 -6.86 -0.70 -2.38
C LEU A 114 -5.55 -1.09 -3.06
N ASP A 115 -5.52 -1.16 -4.39
CA ASP A 115 -4.31 -1.51 -5.14
C ASP A 115 -3.19 -0.49 -4.89
N ASN A 116 -3.51 0.81 -4.93
CA ASN A 116 -2.55 1.85 -4.57
C ASN A 116 -2.05 1.71 -3.12
N ALA A 117 -2.94 1.41 -2.17
CA ALA A 117 -2.55 1.21 -0.79
C ALA A 117 -1.59 0.02 -0.63
N ILE A 118 -1.88 -1.11 -1.28
CA ILE A 118 -1.04 -2.31 -1.26
C ILE A 118 0.34 -2.02 -1.87
N VAL A 119 0.39 -1.37 -3.04
CA VAL A 119 1.64 -1.00 -3.70
C VAL A 119 2.46 -0.05 -2.82
N PHE A 120 1.80 0.95 -2.23
CA PHE A 120 2.49 1.95 -1.43
C PHE A 120 3.08 1.37 -0.14
N ILE A 121 2.30 0.57 0.61
CA ILE A 121 2.78 -0.10 1.83
C ILE A 121 3.94 -1.05 1.48
N TYR A 122 3.82 -1.83 0.40
CA TYR A 122 4.90 -2.71 -0.07
C TYR A 122 6.20 -1.93 -0.30
N VAL A 123 6.12 -0.81 -1.01
CA VAL A 123 7.31 0.00 -1.33
C VAL A 123 7.93 0.61 -0.08
N VAL A 124 7.13 1.15 0.83
CA VAL A 124 7.64 1.72 2.09
C VAL A 124 8.25 0.63 2.96
N ALA A 125 7.59 -0.52 3.10
CA ALA A 125 8.12 -1.67 3.82
C ALA A 125 9.47 -2.11 3.24
N LEU A 126 9.56 -2.25 1.91
CA LEU A 126 10.80 -2.65 1.23
C LEU A 126 11.95 -1.63 1.42
N ILE A 127 11.63 -0.35 1.52
CA ILE A 127 12.63 0.70 1.77
C ILE A 127 13.12 0.68 3.21
N THR A 128 12.23 0.39 4.16
CA THR A 128 12.45 0.70 5.59
C THR A 128 12.68 -0.52 6.48
N SER A 129 12.21 -1.72 6.10
CA SER A 129 12.44 -2.96 6.85
C SER A 129 13.43 -3.86 6.12
N SER A 130 14.70 -3.81 6.53
CA SER A 130 15.73 -4.73 6.04
C SER A 130 15.57 -6.15 6.58
N GLU A 131 14.95 -6.33 7.75
CA GLU A 131 14.73 -7.66 8.34
C GLU A 131 13.67 -8.47 7.58
N ASP A 132 12.71 -7.78 6.95
CA ASP A 132 11.64 -8.42 6.17
C ASP A 132 11.91 -8.41 4.66
N GLU A 133 13.11 -7.97 4.21
CA GLU A 133 13.42 -7.75 2.79
C GLU A 133 13.20 -9.02 1.94
N GLU A 134 13.66 -10.18 2.41
CA GLU A 134 13.52 -11.44 1.68
C GLU A 134 12.04 -11.78 1.44
N ALA A 135 11.21 -11.72 2.50
CA ALA A 135 9.78 -11.97 2.42
C ALA A 135 9.07 -10.96 1.51
N LEU A 136 9.47 -9.68 1.55
CA LEU A 136 8.91 -8.66 0.67
C LEU A 136 9.28 -8.93 -0.80
N LEU A 137 10.53 -9.30 -1.09
CA LEU A 137 10.99 -9.59 -2.45
C LEU A 137 10.23 -10.76 -3.09
N GLU A 138 9.78 -11.75 -2.32
CA GLU A 138 8.91 -12.83 -2.82
C GLU A 138 7.59 -12.29 -3.42
N HIS A 139 7.06 -11.21 -2.86
CA HIS A 139 5.82 -10.59 -3.33
C HIS A 139 6.01 -9.63 -4.52
N ARG A 140 7.25 -9.28 -4.88
CA ARG A 140 7.54 -8.31 -5.95
C ARG A 140 6.81 -8.64 -7.26
N ARG A 141 6.82 -9.91 -7.68
CA ARG A 141 6.15 -10.35 -8.92
C ARG A 141 4.64 -10.06 -8.87
N SER A 142 4.01 -10.22 -7.71
CA SER A 142 2.58 -9.94 -7.54
C SER A 142 2.27 -8.44 -7.66
N ILE A 143 3.15 -7.58 -7.13
CA ILE A 143 3.04 -6.12 -7.23
C ILE A 143 3.20 -5.67 -8.68
N VAL A 144 4.19 -6.22 -9.39
CA VAL A 144 4.42 -5.91 -10.81
C VAL A 144 3.23 -6.32 -11.66
N ARG A 145 2.59 -7.46 -11.35
CA ARG A 145 1.37 -7.91 -12.03
C ARG A 145 0.20 -6.96 -11.77
N MET A 146 -0.04 -6.56 -10.52
CA MET A 146 -1.07 -5.58 -10.17
C MET A 146 -0.88 -4.27 -10.93
N LEU A 147 0.34 -3.74 -10.98
CA LEU A 147 0.66 -2.55 -11.76
C LEU A 147 0.44 -2.75 -13.27
N ALA A 148 0.63 -3.96 -13.79
CA ALA A 148 0.44 -4.27 -15.21
C ALA A 148 -1.02 -4.17 -15.65
N ASP A 149 -1.98 -4.40 -14.74
CA ASP A 149 -3.40 -4.26 -15.02
C ASP A 149 -3.78 -2.79 -15.37
N TYR A 150 -2.98 -1.83 -14.92
CA TYR A 150 -3.14 -0.40 -15.18
C TYR A 150 -2.24 0.14 -16.31
N LYS A 151 -1.39 -0.70 -16.91
CA LYS A 151 -0.36 -0.28 -17.88
C LYS A 151 -0.93 0.58 -19.01
N THR A 152 -2.05 0.16 -19.61
CA THR A 152 -2.68 0.88 -20.72
C THR A 152 -3.28 2.21 -20.29
N ALA A 153 -3.96 2.25 -19.13
CA ALA A 153 -4.55 3.49 -18.59
C ALA A 153 -3.47 4.52 -18.22
N LEU A 154 -2.29 4.06 -17.79
CA LEU A 154 -1.12 4.90 -17.52
C LEU A 154 -0.40 5.36 -18.81
N GLY A 155 -0.88 4.97 -20.00
CA GLY A 155 -0.25 5.33 -21.28
C GLY A 155 1.12 4.70 -21.50
N LEU A 156 1.43 3.59 -20.82
CA LEU A 156 2.70 2.89 -20.94
C LEU A 156 2.58 1.77 -21.99
N HIS A 157 3.46 1.77 -22.99
CA HIS A 157 3.49 0.75 -24.06
C HIS A 157 4.73 -0.13 -23.97
#